data_AF-A0A976IJL0-F1
#
_entry.id   AF-A0A976IJL0-F1
#
_cell.length_a   1.000
_cell.length_b   1.000
_cell.length_c   1.000
_cell.angle_alpha   90.00
_cell.angle_beta   90.00
_cell.angle_gamma   90.00
#
_symmetry.space_group_name_H-M   'P 1'
#
loop_
_entity.id
_entity.type
_entity.pdbx_description
1 polymer ?
#
loop_
_entity_poly.entity_id
_entity_poly.type
_entity_poly.pdbx_seq_one_letter_code
_entity_poly.pdbx_strand_id
1 'polypeptide(L)'
;MAYEVTPTVGTSRASSLAAAAASGVVLWTFILYVVSTGFLGRNKTSHIITLNATHGVLSTLASTITLYFGLDTTLSVAISLSYFLVDLFVMVHSDGPRNILSLRQSRLMDYGHHILGLYWGIVLFKNEATVCDASFGNAYVWMQTNEVSTGFYNWFRLTDSRVAGAMFAISFFFSRIVFNTVYIIPRVATQCQPLYILGCSPYFVLQYVWFYMIARKLLSGGSQVHKIRGEHSSELENKKNK
;
A
#
# COMPACT_ATOMS: atom_id res chain seq x y z
N MET A 1 -25.94 22.99 -29.24
CA MET A 1 -24.59 23.35 -29.72
C MET A 1 -23.76 22.09 -29.68
N ALA A 2 -23.48 21.50 -30.85
CA ALA A 2 -22.59 20.36 -30.96
C ALA A 2 -21.15 20.89 -30.91
N TYR A 3 -20.37 20.49 -29.91
CA TYR A 3 -18.94 20.72 -29.92
C TYR A 3 -18.33 19.67 -30.84
N GLU A 4 -17.81 20.10 -31.99
CA GLU A 4 -16.86 19.32 -32.78
C GLU A 4 -15.62 19.07 -31.93
N VAL A 5 -15.44 17.83 -31.51
CA VAL A 5 -14.20 17.35 -30.93
C VAL A 5 -13.23 17.16 -32.09
N THR A 6 -12.32 18.11 -32.26
CA THR A 6 -11.14 17.93 -33.11
C THR A 6 -10.35 16.71 -32.62
N PRO A 7 -9.95 15.78 -33.51
CA PRO A 7 -9.15 14.64 -33.12
C PRO A 7 -7.75 15.14 -32.78
N THR A 8 -7.50 15.36 -31.49
CA THR A 8 -6.14 15.59 -31.01
C THR A 8 -5.33 14.33 -31.28
N VAL A 9 -4.17 14.52 -31.91
CA VAL A 9 -3.18 13.49 -32.25
C VAL A 9 -3.06 12.50 -31.10
N GLY A 10 -3.50 11.26 -31.33
CA GLY A 10 -3.64 10.23 -30.31
C GLY A 10 -2.28 9.85 -29.72
N THR A 11 -1.86 10.53 -28.66
CA THR A 11 -0.80 10.04 -27.79
C THR A 11 -1.32 8.77 -27.12
N SER A 12 -0.58 7.68 -27.28
CA SER A 12 -0.94 6.42 -26.64
C SER A 12 -1.01 6.64 -25.13
N ARG A 13 -2.10 6.21 -24.47
CA ARG A 13 -2.24 6.25 -23.01
C ARG A 13 -1.02 5.64 -22.29
N ALA A 14 -0.35 4.68 -22.92
CA ALA A 14 0.89 4.10 -22.43
C ALA A 14 2.06 5.11 -22.39
N SER A 15 2.20 5.99 -23.39
CA SER A 15 3.21 7.05 -23.37
C SER A 15 2.92 8.10 -22.28
N SER A 16 1.66 8.46 -22.09
CA SER A 16 1.24 9.35 -21.00
C SER A 16 1.52 8.73 -19.63
N LEU A 17 1.24 7.44 -19.45
CA LEU A 17 1.58 6.71 -18.23
C LEU A 17 3.09 6.68 -17.99
N ALA A 18 3.89 6.36 -19.01
CA ALA A 18 5.34 6.31 -18.89
C ALA A 18 5.93 7.66 -18.50
N ALA A 19 5.47 8.75 -19.14
CA ALA A 19 5.89 10.10 -18.81
C ALA A 19 5.50 10.47 -17.36
N ALA A 20 4.24 10.25 -16.98
CA ALA A 20 3.76 10.54 -15.63
C ALA A 20 4.49 9.72 -14.55
N ALA A 21 4.73 8.43 -14.81
CA ALA A 21 5.49 7.56 -13.90
C ALA A 21 6.96 8.01 -13.79
N ALA A 22 7.61 8.37 -14.90
CA ALA A 22 8.98 8.89 -14.89
C ALA A 22 9.09 10.21 -14.10
N SER A 23 8.15 11.15 -14.30
CA SER A 23 8.07 12.37 -13.49
C SER A 23 7.84 12.06 -12.02
N GLY A 24 6.97 11.10 -11.72
CA GLY A 24 6.74 10.61 -10.37
C GLY A 24 8.00 10.03 -9.73
N VAL A 25 8.81 9.26 -10.46
CA VAL A 25 10.08 8.70 -9.95
C VAL A 25 11.04 9.82 -9.55
N VAL A 26 11.17 10.86 -10.38
CA VAL A 26 11.97 12.04 -10.05
C VAL A 26 11.46 12.71 -8.78
N LEU A 27 10.14 12.91 -8.67
CA LEU A 27 9.52 13.53 -7.50
C LEU A 27 9.73 12.70 -6.23
N TRP A 28 9.48 11.39 -6.25
CA TRP A 28 9.69 10.51 -5.11
C TRP A 28 11.16 10.45 -4.68
N THR A 29 12.07 10.43 -5.63
CA THR A 29 13.52 10.47 -5.36
C THR A 29 13.93 11.81 -4.72
N PHE A 30 13.38 12.92 -5.21
CA PHE A 30 13.60 14.23 -4.62
C PHE A 30 13.03 14.32 -3.21
N ILE A 31 11.81 13.83 -2.97
CA ILE A 31 11.20 13.76 -1.63
C ILE A 31 12.09 12.95 -0.70
N LEU A 32 12.56 11.78 -1.14
CA LEU A 32 13.50 10.95 -0.36
C LEU A 32 14.77 11.73 0.01
N TYR A 33 15.36 12.46 -0.93
CA TYR A 33 16.58 13.25 -0.70
C TYR A 33 16.35 14.42 0.25
N VAL A 34 15.28 15.19 0.06
CA VAL A 34 14.94 16.35 0.91
C VAL A 34 14.57 15.89 2.32
N VAL A 35 13.73 14.87 2.45
CA VAL A 35 13.35 14.32 3.76
C VAL A 35 14.56 13.69 4.47
N SER A 36 15.53 13.14 3.72
CA SER A 36 16.81 12.65 4.28
C SER A 36 17.74 13.76 4.79
N THR A 37 17.62 14.98 4.27
CA THR A 37 18.53 16.10 4.61
C THR A 37 17.92 17.07 5.63
N GLY A 38 16.60 17.20 5.69
CA GLY A 38 15.91 18.20 6.52
C GLY A 38 15.60 17.81 7.97
N PHE A 39 15.66 16.52 8.35
CA PHE A 39 15.40 16.08 9.72
C PHE A 39 16.68 15.58 10.40
N LEU A 40 17.29 16.46 11.20
CA LEU A 40 18.36 16.20 12.18
C LEU A 40 18.42 14.74 12.66
N GLY A 41 19.40 13.98 12.15
CA GLY A 41 19.99 12.82 12.80
C GLY A 41 19.12 11.59 13.08
N ARG A 42 17.91 11.45 12.52
CA ARG A 42 17.09 10.23 12.71
C ARG A 42 17.45 9.15 11.69
N ASN A 43 17.48 7.90 12.14
CA ASN A 43 17.86 6.69 11.39
C ASN A 43 17.16 6.55 10.02
N LYS A 44 17.84 5.94 9.03
CA LYS A 44 17.33 5.57 7.68
C LYS A 44 15.89 5.03 7.68
N THR A 45 15.50 4.30 8.72
CA THR A 45 14.17 3.70 8.90
C THR A 45 13.03 4.73 8.94
N SER A 46 13.24 5.92 9.48
CA SER A 46 12.19 6.94 9.62
C SER A 46 11.79 7.56 8.29
N HIS A 47 12.71 7.63 7.31
CA HIS A 47 12.44 8.27 6.01
C HIS A 47 11.57 7.39 5.11
N ILE A 48 11.82 6.07 5.11
CA ILE A 48 11.02 5.08 4.37
C ILE A 48 9.59 5.04 4.91
N ILE A 49 9.42 5.13 6.23
CA ILE A 49 8.11 5.20 6.88
C ILE A 49 7.34 6.45 6.42
N THR A 50 7.98 7.61 6.35
CA THR A 50 7.35 8.85 5.87
C THR A 50 6.96 8.77 4.39
N LEU A 51 7.81 8.17 3.55
CA LEU A 51 7.51 7.99 2.12
C LEU A 51 6.26 7.12 1.92
N ASN A 52 6.20 5.99 2.62
CA ASN A 52 5.08 5.06 2.60
C ASN A 52 3.78 5.72 3.08
N ALA A 53 3.84 6.51 4.16
CA ALA A 53 2.68 7.27 4.64
C ALA A 53 2.21 8.30 3.60
N THR A 54 3.14 9.00 2.95
CA THR A 54 2.84 9.99 1.92
C THR A 54 2.18 9.35 0.71
N HIS A 55 2.72 8.22 0.24
CA HIS A 55 2.11 7.43 -0.83
C HIS A 55 0.70 6.97 -0.46
N GLY A 56 0.49 6.46 0.75
CA GLY A 56 -0.84 6.01 1.17
C GLY A 56 -1.89 7.11 1.10
N VAL A 57 -1.55 8.33 1.52
CA VAL A 57 -2.44 9.50 1.40
C VAL A 57 -2.66 9.90 -0.05
N LEU A 58 -1.58 10.09 -0.83
CA LEU A 58 -1.68 10.55 -2.22
C LEU A 58 -2.42 9.57 -3.11
N SER A 59 -2.14 8.26 -2.97
CA SER A 59 -2.80 7.21 -3.74
C SER A 59 -4.28 7.08 -3.39
N THR A 60 -4.64 7.16 -2.11
CA THR A 60 -6.05 7.15 -1.68
C THR A 60 -6.81 8.35 -2.23
N LEU A 61 -6.26 9.56 -2.09
CA LEU A 61 -6.93 10.78 -2.55
C LEU A 61 -7.07 10.80 -4.08
N ALA A 62 -5.98 10.53 -4.80
CA ALA A 62 -6.00 10.54 -6.26
C ALA A 62 -6.99 9.50 -6.80
N SER A 63 -6.96 8.27 -6.28
CA SER A 63 -7.90 7.23 -6.70
C SER A 63 -9.36 7.57 -6.40
N THR A 64 -9.64 8.12 -5.21
CA THR A 64 -10.98 8.54 -4.84
C THR A 64 -11.50 9.63 -5.78
N ILE A 65 -10.69 10.65 -6.07
CA ILE A 65 -11.04 11.74 -6.99
C ILE A 65 -11.26 11.19 -8.40
N THR A 66 -10.34 10.33 -8.89
CA THR A 66 -10.45 9.69 -10.20
C THR A 66 -11.76 8.93 -10.36
N LEU A 67 -12.12 8.10 -9.37
CA LEU A 67 -13.33 7.29 -9.42
C LEU A 67 -14.59 8.13 -9.26
N TYR A 68 -14.60 9.10 -8.33
CA TYR A 68 -15.76 9.92 -8.05
C TYR A 68 -16.16 10.82 -9.23
N PHE A 69 -15.17 11.40 -9.93
CA PHE A 69 -15.40 12.29 -11.06
C PHE A 69 -15.28 11.60 -12.43
N GLY A 70 -15.02 10.29 -12.47
CA GLY A 70 -14.85 9.54 -13.73
C GLY A 70 -13.67 10.04 -14.57
N LEU A 71 -12.56 10.41 -13.93
CA LEU A 71 -11.38 10.95 -14.61
C LEU A 71 -10.54 9.82 -15.22
N ASP A 72 -9.63 10.20 -16.12
CA ASP A 72 -8.63 9.27 -16.65
C ASP A 72 -7.74 8.72 -15.53
N THR A 73 -7.48 7.41 -15.58
CA THR A 73 -6.80 6.67 -14.51
C THR A 73 -5.27 6.83 -14.55
N THR A 74 -4.69 7.45 -15.57
CA THR A 74 -3.23 7.54 -15.79
C THR A 74 -2.51 8.10 -14.57
N LEU A 75 -2.99 9.21 -14.01
CA LEU A 75 -2.32 9.86 -12.89
C LEU A 75 -2.36 9.00 -11.62
N SER A 76 -3.52 8.43 -11.30
CA SER A 76 -3.71 7.58 -10.12
C SER A 76 -2.85 6.30 -10.21
N VAL A 77 -2.78 5.69 -11.39
CA VAL A 77 -1.87 4.57 -11.64
C VAL A 77 -0.40 5.01 -11.52
N ALA A 78 -0.01 6.13 -12.16
CA ALA A 78 1.36 6.63 -12.16
C ALA A 78 1.90 6.94 -10.76
N ILE A 79 1.08 7.50 -9.87
CA ILE A 79 1.46 7.81 -8.47
C ILE A 79 1.95 6.54 -7.77
N SER A 80 1.22 5.43 -7.90
CA SER A 80 1.61 4.18 -7.23
C SER A 80 2.71 3.42 -7.97
N LEU A 81 2.72 3.43 -9.31
CA LEU A 81 3.80 2.78 -10.07
C LEU A 81 5.15 3.43 -9.77
N SER A 82 5.20 4.76 -9.79
CA SER A 82 6.43 5.50 -9.50
C SER A 82 6.90 5.30 -8.05
N TYR A 83 5.98 5.32 -7.08
CA TYR A 83 6.30 5.01 -5.69
C TYR A 83 6.85 3.60 -5.54
N PHE A 84 6.13 2.60 -6.05
CA PHE A 84 6.54 1.20 -5.89
C PHE A 84 7.89 0.92 -6.53
N LEU A 85 8.22 1.57 -7.64
CA LEU A 85 9.52 1.43 -8.27
C LEU A 85 10.64 2.02 -7.41
N VAL A 86 10.44 3.24 -6.89
CA VAL A 86 11.42 3.92 -6.06
C VAL A 86 11.63 3.18 -4.74
N ASP A 87 10.56 2.81 -4.04
CA ASP A 87 10.67 2.10 -2.76
C ASP A 87 11.29 0.71 -2.98
N LEU A 88 10.89 -0.04 -4.02
CA LEU A 88 11.50 -1.33 -4.33
C LEU A 88 13.01 -1.22 -4.58
N PHE A 89 13.46 -0.20 -5.32
CA PHE A 89 14.89 0.05 -5.52
C PHE A 89 15.61 0.30 -4.19
N VAL A 90 15.03 1.13 -3.32
CA VAL A 90 15.57 1.40 -1.97
C VAL A 90 15.59 0.12 -1.12
N MET A 91 14.56 -0.71 -1.20
CA MET A 91 14.48 -1.99 -0.50
C MET A 91 15.62 -2.93 -0.95
N VAL A 92 15.80 -3.13 -2.25
CA VAL A 92 16.89 -3.98 -2.80
C VAL A 92 18.26 -3.45 -2.39
N HIS A 93 18.46 -2.13 -2.48
CA HIS A 93 19.74 -1.51 -2.12
C HIS A 93 20.04 -1.63 -0.62
N SER A 94 19.03 -1.52 0.24
CA SER A 94 19.20 -1.60 1.70
C SER A 94 19.35 -3.02 2.23
N ASP A 95 18.60 -3.98 1.69
CA ASP A 95 18.63 -5.38 2.15
C ASP A 95 19.79 -6.18 1.53
N GLY A 96 20.23 -5.76 0.34
CA GLY A 96 21.25 -6.44 -0.46
C GLY A 96 20.66 -7.60 -1.29
N PRO A 97 20.93 -7.68 -2.61
CA PRO A 97 20.25 -8.61 -3.51
C PRO A 97 20.48 -10.09 -3.17
N ARG A 98 21.63 -10.41 -2.57
CA ARG A 98 21.97 -11.79 -2.16
C ARG A 98 21.20 -12.28 -0.94
N ASN A 99 20.65 -11.37 -0.14
CA ASN A 99 20.02 -11.70 1.14
C ASN A 99 18.49 -11.79 1.04
N ILE A 100 17.89 -11.42 -0.10
CA ILE A 100 16.43 -11.24 -0.23
C ILE A 100 15.65 -12.48 0.24
N LEU A 101 16.07 -13.68 -0.19
CA LEU A 101 15.37 -14.93 0.16
C LEU A 101 15.53 -15.34 1.64
N SER A 102 16.48 -14.75 2.36
CA SER A 102 16.72 -15.01 3.78
C SER A 102 15.99 -14.02 4.70
N LEU A 103 15.27 -13.05 4.13
CA LEU A 103 14.57 -12.02 4.90
C LEU A 103 13.38 -12.59 5.66
N ARG A 104 13.00 -11.90 6.73
CA ARG A 104 11.78 -12.21 7.49
C ARG A 104 10.56 -12.18 6.57
N GLN A 105 9.59 -13.07 6.83
CA GLN A 105 8.36 -13.16 6.03
C GLN A 105 7.66 -11.81 5.84
N SER A 106 7.59 -10.97 6.87
CA SER A 106 6.99 -9.63 6.75
C SER A 106 7.66 -8.77 5.67
N ARG A 107 8.98 -8.86 5.55
CA ARG A 107 9.75 -8.12 4.55
C ARG A 107 9.61 -8.72 3.16
N LEU A 108 9.56 -10.04 3.04
CA LEU A 108 9.25 -10.73 1.78
C LEU A 108 7.87 -10.35 1.24
N MET A 109 6.89 -10.16 2.13
CA MET A 109 5.56 -9.67 1.74
C MET A 109 5.59 -8.23 1.23
N ASP A 110 6.42 -7.35 1.83
CA ASP A 110 6.61 -6.00 1.28
C ASP A 110 7.11 -6.08 -0.18
N TYR A 111 8.09 -6.96 -0.47
CA TYR A 111 8.56 -7.19 -1.85
C TYR A 111 7.43 -7.69 -2.75
N GLY A 112 6.68 -8.69 -2.29
CA GLY A 112 5.52 -9.21 -3.01
C GLY A 112 4.49 -8.13 -3.33
N HIS A 113 4.17 -7.27 -2.36
CA HIS A 113 3.24 -6.15 -2.54
C HIS A 113 3.71 -5.18 -3.62
N HIS A 114 4.97 -4.78 -3.61
CA HIS A 114 5.54 -3.84 -4.58
C HIS A 114 5.60 -4.43 -5.99
N ILE A 115 6.08 -5.68 -6.12
CA ILE A 115 6.18 -6.37 -7.41
C ILE A 115 4.80 -6.61 -8.01
N LEU A 116 3.85 -7.11 -7.21
CA LEU A 116 2.48 -7.31 -7.65
C LEU A 116 1.80 -5.98 -7.99
N GLY A 117 2.04 -4.93 -7.20
CA GLY A 117 1.54 -3.59 -7.46
C GLY A 117 2.03 -3.04 -8.80
N LEU A 118 3.33 -3.15 -9.09
CA LEU A 118 3.92 -2.75 -10.37
C LEU A 118 3.33 -3.53 -11.54
N TYR A 119 3.34 -4.86 -11.44
CA TYR A 119 2.86 -5.74 -12.49
C TYR A 119 1.38 -5.48 -12.81
N TRP A 120 0.53 -5.50 -11.79
CA TRP A 120 -0.91 -5.30 -11.97
C TRP A 120 -1.24 -3.85 -12.33
N GLY A 121 -0.54 -2.85 -11.82
CA GLY A 121 -0.75 -1.46 -12.25
C GLY A 121 -0.57 -1.27 -13.75
N ILE A 122 0.44 -1.91 -14.35
CA ILE A 122 0.68 -1.86 -15.80
C ILE A 122 -0.36 -2.69 -16.57
N VAL A 123 -0.57 -3.95 -16.16
CA VAL A 123 -1.46 -4.88 -16.87
C VAL A 123 -2.90 -4.35 -16.87
N LEU A 124 -3.39 -3.89 -15.72
CA LEU A 124 -4.78 -3.44 -15.58
C LEU A 124 -5.00 -2.10 -16.27
N PHE A 125 -4.00 -1.21 -16.29
CA PHE A 125 -4.07 0.03 -17.07
C PHE A 125 -4.12 -0.22 -18.58
N LYS A 126 -3.24 -1.09 -19.10
CA LYS A 126 -3.19 -1.39 -20.55
C LYS A 126 -4.48 -2.03 -21.07
N ASN A 127 -5.14 -2.83 -20.24
CA ASN A 127 -6.32 -3.60 -20.63
C ASN A 127 -7.63 -3.04 -20.05
N GLU A 128 -7.61 -1.85 -19.43
CA GLU A 128 -8.76 -1.26 -18.76
C GLU A 128 -10.00 -1.23 -19.65
N ALA A 129 -9.86 -0.70 -20.86
CA ALA A 129 -10.95 -0.51 -21.81
C ALA A 129 -11.51 -1.82 -22.41
N THR A 130 -10.80 -2.94 -22.25
CA THR A 130 -11.16 -4.24 -22.85
C THR A 130 -11.58 -5.28 -21.84
N VAL A 131 -11.33 -5.04 -20.54
CA VAL A 131 -11.50 -6.08 -19.51
C VAL A 131 -12.59 -5.75 -18.50
N CYS A 132 -12.89 -4.48 -18.27
CA CYS A 132 -13.97 -4.04 -17.38
C CYS A 132 -14.94 -3.10 -18.10
N ASP A 133 -16.20 -3.10 -17.65
CA ASP A 133 -17.17 -2.10 -18.03
C ASP A 133 -16.66 -0.68 -17.65
N ALA A 134 -16.89 0.29 -18.53
CA ALA A 134 -16.53 1.68 -18.32
C ALA A 134 -17.15 2.27 -17.03
N SER A 135 -18.32 1.77 -16.62
CA SER A 135 -18.98 2.18 -15.37
C SER A 135 -18.23 1.75 -14.09
N PHE A 136 -17.41 0.70 -14.19
CA PHE A 136 -16.56 0.24 -13.09
C PHE A 136 -15.21 0.96 -13.11
N GLY A 137 -14.65 1.20 -14.30
CA GLY A 137 -13.31 1.77 -14.44
C GLY A 137 -12.20 0.76 -14.07
N ASN A 138 -11.06 1.26 -13.62
CA ASN A 138 -9.88 0.44 -13.36
C ASN A 138 -9.87 -0.15 -11.94
N ALA A 139 -9.87 -1.49 -11.82
CA ALA A 139 -9.80 -2.15 -10.52
C ALA A 139 -8.54 -1.84 -9.72
N TYR A 140 -7.42 -1.54 -10.39
CA TYR A 140 -6.20 -1.10 -9.71
C TYR A 140 -6.44 0.20 -8.95
N VAL A 141 -7.19 1.13 -9.53
CA VAL A 141 -7.53 2.41 -8.90
C VAL A 141 -8.47 2.18 -7.72
N TRP A 142 -9.43 1.26 -7.84
CA TRP A 142 -10.23 0.84 -6.68
C TRP A 142 -9.40 0.23 -5.55
N MET A 143 -8.37 -0.55 -5.87
CA MET A 143 -7.50 -1.11 -4.82
C MET A 143 -6.72 -0.03 -4.07
N GLN A 144 -6.36 1.07 -4.74
CA GLN A 144 -5.62 2.20 -4.15
C GLN A 144 -6.43 2.99 -3.12
N THR A 145 -7.77 2.97 -3.16
CA THR A 145 -8.61 3.63 -2.15
C THR A 145 -8.43 3.01 -0.76
N ASN A 146 -7.82 1.82 -0.69
CA ASN A 146 -7.69 1.04 0.54
C ASN A 146 -6.40 1.30 1.30
N GLU A 147 -5.62 2.29 0.86
CA GLU A 147 -4.34 2.70 1.46
C GLU A 147 -4.50 3.56 2.73
N VAL A 148 -5.74 3.83 3.18
CA VAL A 148 -6.03 4.57 4.43
C VAL A 148 -5.34 3.97 5.66
N SER A 149 -5.24 2.64 5.73
CA SER A 149 -4.59 1.94 6.85
C SER A 149 -3.09 2.24 6.97
N THR A 150 -2.46 2.70 5.88
CA THR A 150 -1.03 2.94 5.80
C THR A 150 -0.59 4.08 6.71
N GLY A 151 -1.43 5.08 6.95
CA GLY A 151 -1.16 6.15 7.93
C GLY A 151 -1.00 5.59 9.35
N PHE A 152 -1.97 4.79 9.81
CA PHE A 152 -1.95 4.18 11.15
C PHE A 152 -0.82 3.16 11.30
N TYR A 153 -0.49 2.42 10.24
CA TYR A 153 0.65 1.51 10.23
C TYR A 153 1.97 2.23 10.52
N ASN A 154 2.22 3.34 9.81
CA ASN A 154 3.44 4.12 9.96
C ASN A 154 3.47 4.81 11.33
N TRP A 155 2.34 5.32 11.82
CA TRP A 155 2.24 5.84 13.19
C TRP A 155 2.58 4.77 14.24
N PHE A 156 2.05 3.55 14.07
CA PHE A 156 2.35 2.43 14.95
C PHE A 156 3.85 2.07 14.92
N ARG A 157 4.48 2.02 13.74
CA ARG A 157 5.93 1.73 13.61
C ARG A 157 6.83 2.77 14.27
N LEU A 158 6.42 4.03 14.28
CA LEU A 158 7.21 5.12 14.86
C LEU A 158 7.07 5.22 16.37
N THR A 159 5.94 4.79 16.93
CA THR A 159 5.58 5.09 18.32
C THR A 159 5.31 3.87 19.18
N ASP A 160 5.15 2.68 18.59
CA ASP A 160 4.66 1.46 19.26
C ASP A 160 3.34 1.67 20.06
N SER A 161 2.57 2.71 19.70
CA SER A 161 1.32 3.06 20.37
C SER A 161 0.27 1.97 20.17
N ARG A 162 -0.30 1.44 21.26
CA ARG A 162 -1.40 0.47 21.19
C ARG A 162 -2.62 1.02 20.46
N VAL A 163 -2.90 2.31 20.62
CA VAL A 163 -3.99 2.99 19.92
C VAL A 163 -3.73 3.00 18.43
N ALA A 164 -2.51 3.37 18.00
CA ALA A 164 -2.13 3.34 16.59
C ALA A 164 -2.19 1.92 16.01
N GLY A 165 -1.75 0.92 16.77
CA GLY A 165 -1.84 -0.50 16.39
C GLY A 165 -3.28 -1.00 16.23
N ALA A 166 -4.18 -0.62 17.15
CA ALA A 166 -5.60 -0.95 17.08
C ALA A 166 -6.27 -0.26 15.88
N MET A 167 -6.01 1.04 15.69
CA MET A 167 -6.52 1.80 14.54
C MET A 167 -6.00 1.22 13.22
N PHE A 168 -4.74 0.81 13.16
CA PHE A 168 -4.18 0.12 12.01
C PHE A 168 -4.93 -1.18 11.71
N ALA A 169 -5.11 -2.06 12.70
CA ALA A 169 -5.80 -3.32 12.47
C ALA A 169 -7.26 -3.14 12.07
N ILE A 170 -7.99 -2.21 12.71
CA ILE A 170 -9.39 -1.91 12.39
C ILE A 170 -9.49 -1.33 10.98
N SER A 171 -8.69 -0.30 10.66
CA SER A 171 -8.71 0.31 9.33
C SER A 171 -8.32 -0.70 8.24
N PHE A 172 -7.28 -1.51 8.46
CA PHE A 172 -6.86 -2.55 7.52
C PHE A 172 -7.98 -3.57 7.29
N PHE A 173 -8.64 -4.02 8.36
CA PHE A 173 -9.75 -4.95 8.25
C PHE A 173 -10.88 -4.37 7.38
N PHE A 174 -11.35 -3.17 7.69
CA PHE A 174 -12.47 -2.59 6.95
C PHE A 174 -12.10 -2.20 5.51
N SER A 175 -10.96 -1.54 5.29
CA SER A 175 -10.59 -1.04 3.97
C SER A 175 -10.01 -2.12 3.04
N ARG A 176 -9.29 -3.12 3.56
CA ARG A 176 -8.62 -4.12 2.72
C ARG A 176 -9.22 -5.50 2.78
N ILE A 177 -9.88 -5.88 3.87
CA ILE A 177 -10.52 -7.19 3.98
C ILE A 177 -11.99 -7.07 3.60
N VAL A 178 -12.78 -6.31 4.38
CA VAL A 178 -14.23 -6.20 4.17
C VAL A 178 -14.54 -5.56 2.82
N PHE A 179 -13.98 -4.39 2.52
CA PHE A 179 -14.26 -3.70 1.26
C PHE A 179 -13.84 -4.50 0.03
N ASN A 180 -12.66 -5.13 0.04
CA ASN A 180 -12.26 -5.97 -1.09
C ASN A 180 -13.16 -7.21 -1.25
N THR A 181 -13.50 -7.88 -0.15
CA THR A 181 -14.30 -9.12 -0.17
C THR A 181 -15.75 -8.87 -0.57
N VAL A 182 -16.36 -7.84 0.03
CA VAL A 182 -17.81 -7.60 -0.06
C VAL A 182 -18.15 -6.68 -1.22
N TYR A 183 -17.24 -5.80 -1.62
CA TYR A 183 -17.51 -4.81 -2.67
C TYR A 183 -16.68 -5.06 -3.94
N ILE A 184 -15.34 -5.05 -3.86
CA ILE A 184 -14.49 -5.12 -5.07
C ILE A 184 -14.60 -6.46 -5.79
N ILE A 185 -14.41 -7.58 -5.10
CA ILE A 185 -14.45 -8.91 -5.74
C ILE A 185 -15.79 -9.15 -6.45
N PRO A 186 -16.97 -8.93 -5.83
CA PRO A 186 -18.25 -9.09 -6.52
C PRO A 186 -18.44 -8.14 -7.71
N ARG A 187 -17.99 -6.88 -7.60
CA ARG A 187 -18.08 -5.91 -8.70
C ARG A 187 -17.20 -6.31 -9.87
N VAL A 188 -15.96 -6.72 -9.61
CA VAL A 188 -15.07 -7.27 -10.63
C VAL A 188 -15.66 -8.54 -11.26
N ALA A 189 -16.28 -9.41 -10.47
CA ALA A 189 -16.91 -10.63 -10.97
C ALA A 189 -18.08 -10.39 -11.93
N THR A 190 -18.79 -9.28 -11.73
CA THR A 190 -20.01 -8.95 -12.48
C THR A 190 -19.75 -7.97 -13.62
N GLN A 191 -18.70 -7.17 -13.53
CA GLN A 191 -18.41 -6.07 -14.47
C GLN A 191 -17.09 -6.23 -15.23
N CYS A 192 -16.28 -7.24 -14.91
CA CYS A 192 -15.03 -7.53 -15.60
C CYS A 192 -14.96 -9.01 -16.04
N GLN A 193 -14.00 -9.33 -16.92
CA GLN A 193 -13.78 -10.71 -17.34
C GLN A 193 -13.33 -11.60 -16.16
N PRO A 194 -13.81 -12.85 -16.02
CA PRO A 194 -13.47 -13.72 -14.88
C PRO A 194 -11.97 -13.98 -14.67
N LEU A 195 -11.19 -14.05 -15.75
CA LEU A 195 -9.73 -14.20 -15.69
C LEU A 195 -9.04 -13.05 -14.93
N TYR A 196 -9.69 -11.90 -14.84
CA TYR A 196 -9.19 -10.72 -14.16
C TYR A 196 -9.25 -10.84 -12.63
N ILE A 197 -10.24 -11.57 -12.09
CA ILE A 197 -10.27 -11.93 -10.66
C ILE A 197 -9.11 -12.86 -10.34
N LEU A 198 -8.90 -13.87 -11.18
CA LEU A 198 -7.81 -14.82 -11.02
C LEU A 198 -6.46 -14.11 -11.09
N GLY A 199 -6.32 -13.14 -12.00
CA GLY A 199 -5.17 -12.26 -12.08
C GLY A 199 -4.94 -11.48 -10.77
N CYS A 200 -5.94 -10.76 -10.28
CA CYS A 200 -5.78 -9.94 -9.07
C CYS A 200 -5.71 -10.78 -7.76
N SER A 201 -6.06 -12.07 -7.81
CA SER A 201 -6.13 -12.94 -6.63
C SER A 201 -4.87 -12.98 -5.76
N PRO A 202 -3.62 -13.00 -6.29
CA PRO A 202 -2.43 -13.00 -5.44
C PRO A 202 -2.31 -11.74 -4.59
N TYR A 203 -2.77 -10.60 -5.10
CA TYR A 203 -2.77 -9.35 -4.33
C TYR A 203 -3.78 -9.42 -3.18
N PHE A 204 -4.98 -9.94 -3.42
CA PHE A 204 -5.98 -10.15 -2.35
C PHE A 204 -5.49 -11.16 -1.31
N VAL A 205 -4.92 -12.29 -1.74
CA VAL A 205 -4.30 -13.30 -0.85
C VAL A 205 -3.26 -12.67 0.05
N LEU A 206 -2.39 -11.80 -0.50
CA LEU A 206 -1.39 -11.10 0.29
C LEU A 206 -2.01 -10.26 1.41
N GLN A 207 -3.12 -9.57 1.16
CA GLN A 207 -3.81 -8.77 2.19
C GLN A 207 -4.39 -9.65 3.31
N TYR A 208 -4.99 -10.80 2.98
CA TYR A 208 -5.51 -11.73 3.99
C TYR A 208 -4.39 -12.30 4.87
N VAL A 209 -3.25 -12.68 4.27
CA VAL A 209 -2.08 -13.16 5.02
C VAL A 209 -1.54 -12.06 5.93
N TRP A 210 -1.48 -10.81 5.45
CA TRP A 210 -1.06 -9.68 6.27
C TRP A 210 -1.98 -9.47 7.47
N PHE A 211 -3.30 -9.49 7.24
CA PHE A 211 -4.28 -9.35 8.31
C PHE A 211 -4.16 -10.46 9.35
N TYR A 212 -3.97 -11.71 8.92
CA TYR A 212 -3.71 -12.81 9.83
C TYR A 212 -2.48 -12.56 10.72
N MET A 213 -1.38 -12.08 10.13
CA MET A 213 -0.16 -11.74 10.88
C MET A 213 -0.39 -10.59 11.88
N ILE A 214 -1.15 -9.57 11.48
CA ILE A 214 -1.52 -8.43 12.35
C ILE A 214 -2.37 -8.92 13.52
N ALA A 215 -3.43 -9.67 13.24
CA ALA A 215 -4.33 -10.23 14.25
C ALA A 215 -3.57 -11.12 15.23
N ARG A 216 -2.73 -12.04 14.73
CA ARG A 216 -1.89 -12.89 15.56
C ARG A 216 -0.97 -12.08 16.48
N LYS A 217 -0.34 -11.02 15.96
CA LYS A 217 0.54 -10.14 16.76
C LYS A 217 -0.23 -9.42 17.86
N LEU A 218 -1.42 -8.91 17.58
CA LEU A 218 -2.26 -8.22 18.57
C LEU A 218 -2.79 -9.17 19.65
N LEU A 219 -3.25 -10.37 19.26
CA LEU A 219 -3.75 -11.38 20.20
C LEU A 219 -2.64 -11.95 21.08
N SER A 220 -1.44 -12.18 20.52
CA SER A 220 -0.30 -12.71 21.28
C SER A 220 0.37 -11.65 22.16
N GLY A 221 0.37 -10.38 21.73
CA GLY A 221 0.95 -9.25 22.46
C GLY A 221 0.23 -8.90 23.77
N GLY A 222 -1.06 -9.25 23.90
CA GLY A 222 -1.79 -9.14 25.17
C GLY A 222 -1.25 -10.07 26.26
N SER A 223 -0.62 -11.19 25.89
CA SER A 223 -0.15 -12.22 26.82
C SER A 223 1.24 -11.91 27.40
N GLN A 224 2.15 -11.30 26.63
CA GLN A 224 3.50 -11.00 27.12
C GLN A 224 3.56 -9.79 28.08
N VAL A 225 2.71 -8.79 27.91
CA VAL A 225 2.66 -7.64 28.83
C VAL A 225 2.16 -8.07 30.22
N HIS A 226 1.21 -9.00 30.29
CA HIS A 226 0.73 -9.53 31.57
C HIS A 226 1.77 -10.40 32.27
N LYS A 227 2.62 -11.12 31.51
CA LYS A 227 3.69 -11.94 32.07
C LYS A 227 4.82 -11.10 32.67
N ILE A 228 5.25 -10.04 31.98
CA ILE A 228 6.29 -9.13 32.46
C ILE A 228 5.81 -8.33 33.68
N ARG A 229 4.54 -7.92 33.73
CA ARG A 229 3.99 -7.20 34.89
C ARG A 229 3.77 -8.11 36.11
N GLY A 230 3.45 -9.39 35.90
CA GLY A 230 3.34 -10.39 36.96
C GLY A 230 4.68 -10.77 37.58
N GLU A 231 5.72 -11.00 36.75
CA GLU A 231 7.07 -11.30 37.23
C GLU A 231 7.67 -10.11 37.99
N HIS A 232 7.55 -8.89 37.45
CA HIS A 232 8.11 -7.70 38.11
C HIS A 232 7.39 -7.32 39.42
N SER A 233 6.12 -7.67 39.57
CA SER A 233 5.38 -7.48 40.83
C SER A 233 5.76 -8.52 41.88
N SER A 234 5.98 -9.77 41.47
CA SER A 234 6.43 -10.85 42.38
C SER A 234 7.87 -10.65 42.88
N GLU A 235 8.72 -10.02 42.08
CA GLU A 235 10.10 -9.72 42.45
C GLU A 235 10.21 -8.52 43.42
N LEU A 236 9.27 -7.58 43.35
CA LEU A 236 9.15 -6.46 44.29
C LEU A 236 8.55 -6.87 45.64
N GLU A 237 7.62 -7.84 45.65
CA GLU A 237 7.08 -8.41 46.90
C GLU A 237 8.12 -9.23 47.66
N ASN A 238 8.94 -10.02 46.95
CA ASN A 238 10.01 -10.81 47.58
C ASN A 238 11.17 -9.96 48.13
N LYS A 239 11.35 -8.72 47.67
CA LYS A 239 12.34 -7.77 48.22
C LYS A 239 11.84 -6.98 49.43
N LYS A 240 10.52 -6.96 49.69
CA LYS A 240 9.94 -6.30 50.88
C LYS A 240 9.85 -7.20 52.11
N ASN A 241 9.96 -8.52 51.92
CA ASN A 241 9.87 -9.54 52.98
C ASN A 241 11.26 -10.10 53.39
N LYS A 242 12.35 -9.42 53.02
CA LYS A 242 13.71 -9.65 53.51
C LYS A 242 14.20 -8.39 54.20
#